data_AF-A0A4Q7YTY9-F1
#
_entry.id   AF-A0A4Q7YTY9-F1
#
_cell.length_a   1.000
_cell.length_b   1.000
_cell.length_c   1.000
_cell.angle_alpha   90.00
_cell.angle_beta   90.00
_cell.angle_gamma   90.00
#
_symmetry.space_group_name_H-M   'P 1'
#
loop_
_entity.id
_entity.type
_entity.pdbx_description
1 polymer ?
#
loop_
_entity_poly.entity_id
_entity_poly.type
_entity_poly.pdbx_seq_one_letter_code
_entity_poly.pdbx_strand_id
1 'polypeptide(L)'
;MAGNSALAEQNEEVCRPSLKSRQIGVRVTEMEYATLEREAWRTGHKVGDWAREQLLERMKRAEDDRISAHVFTELVGLQMLLMGGFSHLLQGQTLTAEQCQELAKNVQSGKAKRAKELLAQRLKQEDR
;
A
#
# COMPACT_ATOMS: atom_id res chain seq x y z
N MET A 1 24.13 55.61 6.06
CA MET A 1 23.33 55.93 4.87
C MET A 1 23.92 55.11 3.73
N ALA A 2 23.49 53.87 3.55
CA ALA A 2 22.42 53.47 2.62
C ALA A 2 22.87 53.70 1.16
N GLY A 3 22.98 52.73 0.28
CA GLY A 3 22.71 51.30 0.32
C GLY A 3 22.98 50.79 -1.11
N ASN A 4 23.49 49.58 -1.25
CA ASN A 4 23.29 48.77 -2.46
C ASN A 4 23.51 47.30 -2.08
N SER A 5 22.55 46.83 -1.28
CA SER A 5 22.18 45.43 -1.24
C SER A 5 21.31 45.13 -2.47
N ALA A 6 21.34 43.87 -2.89
CA ALA A 6 20.43 43.23 -3.86
C ALA A 6 20.85 43.27 -5.34
N LEU A 7 21.89 42.51 -5.66
CA LEU A 7 21.85 41.56 -6.78
C LEU A 7 22.47 40.24 -6.32
N ALA A 8 21.87 39.64 -5.29
CA ALA A 8 22.00 38.21 -5.07
C ALA A 8 21.18 37.56 -6.18
N GLU A 9 21.84 37.23 -7.29
CA GLU A 9 21.29 36.40 -8.34
C GLU A 9 20.81 35.10 -7.71
N GLN A 10 19.50 35.01 -7.53
CA GLN A 10 18.79 33.77 -7.30
C GLN A 10 18.91 32.94 -8.58
N ASN A 11 20.04 32.24 -8.74
CA ASN A 11 20.11 31.12 -9.66
C ASN A 11 19.32 29.97 -9.01
N GLU A 12 18.01 29.99 -9.21
CA GLU A 12 17.20 28.78 -9.09
C GLU A 12 17.82 27.75 -10.04
N GLU A 13 18.48 26.73 -9.50
CA GLU A 13 18.85 25.54 -10.24
C GLU A 13 17.56 24.95 -10.82
N VAL A 14 17.29 25.27 -12.09
CA VAL A 14 16.28 24.60 -12.89
C VAL A 14 16.77 23.16 -13.08
N CYS A 15 16.43 22.32 -12.11
CA CYS A 15 16.74 20.90 -12.13
C CYS A 15 15.93 20.26 -13.27
N ARG A 16 16.55 20.17 -14.45
CA ARG A 16 15.91 19.59 -15.63
C ARG A 16 15.48 18.17 -15.29
N PRO A 17 14.25 17.74 -15.66
CA PRO A 17 13.81 16.38 -15.42
C PRO A 17 14.83 15.39 -15.99
N SER A 18 15.19 14.38 -15.20
CA SER A 18 16.13 13.36 -15.63
C SER A 18 15.63 12.70 -16.92
N LEU A 19 16.52 12.62 -17.92
CA LEU A 19 16.18 12.05 -19.22
C LEU A 19 15.91 10.55 -19.07
N LYS A 20 14.81 10.08 -19.67
CA LYS A 20 14.49 8.65 -19.78
C LYS A 20 15.51 8.00 -20.73
N SER A 21 16.59 7.44 -20.18
CA SER A 21 17.73 6.92 -20.96
C SER A 21 17.80 5.39 -21.08
N ARG A 22 16.93 4.66 -20.36
CA ARG A 22 16.90 3.19 -20.33
C ARG A 22 15.61 2.66 -20.93
N GLN A 23 15.71 1.54 -21.66
CA GLN A 23 14.59 0.86 -22.30
C GLN A 23 14.40 -0.54 -21.69
N ILE A 24 13.14 -0.95 -21.55
CA ILE A 24 12.73 -2.32 -21.23
C ILE A 24 12.08 -2.90 -22.48
N GLY A 25 12.64 -4.00 -23.02
CA GLY A 25 12.11 -4.68 -24.20
C GLY A 25 11.43 -5.99 -23.82
N VAL A 26 10.20 -6.21 -24.29
CA VAL A 26 9.44 -7.45 -24.11
C VAL A 26 8.80 -7.81 -25.46
N ARG A 27 8.87 -9.09 -25.84
CA ARG A 27 8.15 -9.60 -27.02
C ARG A 27 6.75 -10.00 -26.58
N VAL A 28 5.76 -9.59 -27.36
CA VAL A 28 4.35 -9.92 -27.18
C VAL A 28 3.82 -10.49 -28.48
N THR A 29 2.78 -11.29 -28.39
CA THR A 29 2.00 -11.74 -29.55
C THR A 29 1.21 -10.58 -30.14
N GLU A 30 0.74 -10.72 -31.38
CA GLU A 30 -0.09 -9.71 -32.05
C GLU A 30 -1.37 -9.42 -31.27
N MET A 31 -2.00 -10.46 -30.70
CA MET A 31 -3.21 -10.34 -29.92
C MET A 31 -2.99 -9.55 -28.61
N GLU A 32 -1.86 -9.80 -27.93
CA GLU A 32 -1.47 -9.04 -26.75
C GLU A 32 -1.19 -7.59 -27.12
N TYR A 33 -0.45 -7.34 -28.20
CA TYR A 33 -0.15 -5.98 -28.67
C TYR A 33 -1.44 -5.20 -28.98
N ALA A 34 -2.37 -5.76 -29.75
CA ALA A 34 -3.66 -5.13 -30.07
C ALA A 34 -4.52 -4.84 -28.82
N THR A 35 -4.35 -5.62 -27.75
CA THR A 35 -5.03 -5.38 -26.48
C THR A 35 -4.38 -4.23 -25.71
N LEU A 36 -3.05 -4.20 -25.65
CA LEU A 36 -2.29 -3.10 -25.04
C LEU A 36 -2.54 -1.77 -25.77
N GLU A 37 -2.61 -1.81 -27.10
CA GLU A 37 -2.87 -0.63 -27.93
C GLU A 37 -4.26 -0.05 -27.69
N ARG A 38 -5.29 -0.90 -27.66
CA ARG A 38 -6.66 -0.46 -27.36
C ARG A 38 -6.77 0.20 -25.99
N GLU A 39 -6.18 -0.40 -24.95
CA GLU A 39 -6.22 0.17 -23.60
C GLU A 39 -5.43 1.48 -23.50
N ALA A 40 -4.26 1.56 -24.14
CA ALA A 40 -3.48 2.78 -24.19
C ALA A 40 -4.28 3.91 -24.85
N TRP A 41 -4.90 3.66 -26.01
CA TRP A 41 -5.70 4.65 -26.72
C TRP A 41 -6.97 5.06 -25.96
N ARG A 42 -7.63 4.12 -25.29
CA ARG A 42 -8.79 4.41 -24.43
C ARG A 42 -8.46 5.45 -23.35
N THR A 43 -7.22 5.48 -22.88
CA THR A 43 -6.73 6.44 -21.88
C THR A 43 -6.01 7.65 -22.48
N GLY A 44 -5.91 7.76 -23.81
CA GLY A 44 -5.24 8.87 -24.49
C GLY A 44 -3.72 8.78 -24.53
N HIS A 45 -3.15 7.62 -24.20
CA HIS A 45 -1.70 7.42 -24.14
C HIS A 45 -1.16 6.66 -25.35
N LYS A 46 0.12 6.88 -25.66
CA LYS A 46 0.88 5.96 -26.52
C LYS A 46 1.16 4.67 -25.75
N VAL A 47 1.22 3.55 -26.45
CA VAL A 47 1.41 2.21 -25.85
C VAL A 47 2.62 2.16 -24.90
N GLY A 48 3.75 2.76 -25.29
CA GLY A 48 4.96 2.78 -24.44
C GLY A 48 4.82 3.63 -23.17
N ASP A 49 4.15 4.79 -23.26
CA ASP A 49 3.93 5.65 -22.09
C ASP A 49 2.91 5.01 -21.15
N TRP A 50 1.82 4.47 -21.71
CA TRP A 50 0.82 3.71 -20.96
C TRP A 50 1.44 2.51 -20.25
N ALA A 51 2.21 1.68 -20.95
CA ALA A 51 2.84 0.50 -20.37
C ALA A 51 3.80 0.87 -19.23
N ARG A 52 4.57 1.96 -19.38
CA ARG A 52 5.42 2.47 -18.30
C ARG A 52 4.59 2.87 -17.08
N GLU A 53 3.51 3.61 -17.28
CA GLU A 53 2.63 4.04 -16.18
C GLU A 53 2.02 2.84 -15.46
N GLN A 54 1.46 1.88 -16.19
CA GLN A 54 0.92 0.66 -15.60
C GLN A 54 1.96 -0.14 -14.82
N LEU A 55 3.19 -0.27 -15.33
CA LEU A 55 4.28 -0.96 -14.63
C LEU A 55 4.67 -0.24 -13.33
N LEU A 56 4.84 1.08 -13.38
CA LEU A 56 5.18 1.87 -12.20
C LEU A 56 4.03 1.90 -11.18
N GLU A 57 2.80 2.02 -11.64
CA GLU A 57 1.62 1.95 -10.79
C GLU A 57 1.48 0.58 -10.15
N ARG A 58 1.72 -0.51 -10.89
CA ARG A 58 1.71 -1.86 -10.34
C ARG A 58 2.76 -2.05 -9.24
N MET A 59 3.94 -1.46 -9.39
CA MET A 59 4.98 -1.47 -8.35
C MET A 59 4.54 -0.71 -7.10
N LYS A 60 3.92 0.47 -7.26
CA LYS A 60 3.34 1.23 -6.14
C LYS A 60 2.22 0.48 -5.46
N ARG A 61 1.26 -0.07 -6.22
CA ARG A 61 0.18 -0.88 -5.68
C ARG A 61 0.70 -2.12 -4.95
N ALA A 62 1.78 -2.75 -5.41
CA ALA A 62 2.37 -3.88 -4.68
C ALA A 62 2.91 -3.45 -3.30
N GLU A 63 3.40 -2.22 -3.16
CA GLU A 63 3.78 -1.63 -1.88
C GLU A 63 2.55 -1.30 -1.04
N ASP A 64 1.53 -0.66 -1.64
CA ASP A 64 0.26 -0.35 -0.98
C ASP A 64 -0.49 -1.61 -0.52
N ASP A 65 -0.47 -2.70 -1.30
CA ASP A 65 -1.05 -4.00 -0.96
C ASP A 65 -0.33 -4.60 0.26
N ARG A 66 1.00 -4.45 0.34
CA ARG A 66 1.78 -4.91 1.50
C ARG A 66 1.48 -4.08 2.74
N ILE A 67 1.36 -2.76 2.59
CA ILE A 67 0.95 -1.86 3.67
C ILE A 67 -0.46 -2.22 4.12
N SER A 68 -1.39 -2.42 3.19
CA SER A 68 -2.78 -2.80 3.45
C SER A 68 -2.87 -4.15 4.17
N ALA A 69 -2.08 -5.15 3.77
CA ALA A 69 -2.03 -6.44 4.45
C ALA A 69 -1.47 -6.33 5.88
N HIS A 70 -0.48 -5.45 6.09
CA HIS A 70 0.05 -5.18 7.42
C HIS A 70 -1.00 -4.47 8.30
N VAL A 71 -1.62 -3.39 7.81
CA VAL A 71 -2.71 -2.67 8.50
C VAL A 71 -3.87 -3.61 8.82
N PHE A 72 -4.28 -4.46 7.88
CA PHE A 72 -5.32 -5.46 8.11
C PHE A 72 -4.96 -6.41 9.26
N THR A 73 -3.69 -6.85 9.32
CA THR A 73 -3.21 -7.70 10.41
C THR A 73 -3.26 -6.98 11.77
N GLU A 74 -2.94 -5.69 11.81
CA GLU A 74 -3.05 -4.89 13.03
C GLU A 74 -4.50 -4.64 13.44
N LEU A 75 -5.42 -4.41 12.49
CA LEU A 75 -6.86 -4.32 12.77
C LEU A 75 -7.41 -5.62 13.37
N VAL A 76 -6.97 -6.77 12.86
CA VAL A 76 -7.32 -8.07 13.45
C VAL A 76 -6.75 -8.20 14.86
N GLY A 77 -5.52 -7.72 15.10
CA GLY A 77 -4.94 -7.67 16.44
C GLY A 77 -5.75 -6.82 17.41
N LEU A 78 -6.18 -5.62 16.98
CA LEU A 78 -7.06 -4.75 17.76
C LEU A 78 -8.41 -5.41 18.04
N GLN A 79 -9.01 -6.06 17.05
CA GLN A 79 -10.25 -6.83 17.24
C GLN A 79 -10.06 -7.93 18.29
N MET A 80 -8.96 -8.69 18.23
CA MET A 80 -8.66 -9.73 19.21
C MET A 80 -8.46 -9.16 20.62
N LEU A 81 -7.75 -8.04 20.74
CA LEU A 81 -7.53 -7.33 22.00
C LEU A 81 -8.87 -6.87 22.59
N LEU A 82 -9.69 -6.20 21.77
CA LEU A 82 -11.01 -5.74 22.17
C LEU A 82 -11.87 -6.94 22.61
N MET A 83 -12.06 -7.94 21.77
CA MET A 83 -12.93 -9.08 22.09
C MET A 83 -12.44 -9.89 23.30
N GLY A 84 -11.12 -9.98 23.52
CA GLY A 84 -10.56 -10.67 24.67
C GLY A 84 -10.74 -9.92 26.00
N GLY A 85 -10.77 -8.58 25.97
CA GLY A 85 -10.98 -7.76 27.17
C GLY A 85 -12.43 -7.31 27.40
N PHE A 86 -13.24 -7.26 26.34
CA PHE A 86 -14.57 -6.65 26.35
C PHE A 86 -15.54 -7.35 27.30
N SER A 87 -15.44 -8.68 27.43
CA SER A 87 -16.28 -9.45 28.36
C SER A 87 -16.08 -9.03 29.82
N HIS A 88 -14.84 -8.80 30.25
CA HIS A 88 -14.52 -8.31 31.59
C HIS A 88 -15.04 -6.90 31.80
N LEU A 89 -14.82 -6.01 30.81
CA LEU A 89 -15.27 -4.62 30.88
C LEU A 89 -16.81 -4.50 30.95
N LEU A 90 -17.54 -5.32 30.19
CA LEU A 90 -19.01 -5.36 30.22
C LEU A 90 -19.58 -5.82 31.57
N GLN A 91 -18.82 -6.64 32.31
CA GLN A 91 -19.20 -7.10 33.65
C GLN A 91 -18.80 -6.09 34.74
N GLY A 92 -18.28 -4.92 34.36
CA GLY A 92 -17.77 -3.90 35.29
C GLY A 92 -16.46 -4.29 35.96
N GLN A 93 -15.78 -5.34 35.47
CA GLN A 93 -14.48 -5.77 35.99
C GLN A 93 -13.36 -5.03 35.27
N THR A 94 -12.31 -4.72 36.02
CA THR A 94 -11.05 -4.20 35.45
C THR A 94 -10.10 -5.36 35.17
N LEU A 95 -9.36 -5.29 34.07
CA LEU A 95 -8.27 -6.22 33.81
C LEU A 95 -7.07 -5.88 34.70
N THR A 96 -6.46 -6.88 35.33
CA THR A 96 -5.19 -6.69 36.03
C THR A 96 -4.05 -6.46 35.02
N ALA A 97 -2.91 -5.97 35.50
CA ALA A 97 -1.74 -5.75 34.65
C ALA A 97 -1.25 -7.06 34.00
N GLU A 98 -1.30 -8.16 34.75
CA GLU A 98 -0.92 -9.50 34.28
C GLU A 98 -1.87 -10.00 33.19
N GLN A 99 -3.18 -9.82 33.37
CA GLN A 99 -4.18 -10.20 32.37
C GLN A 99 -4.04 -9.38 31.08
N CYS A 100 -3.76 -8.08 31.20
CA CYS A 100 -3.45 -7.23 30.05
C CYS A 100 -2.20 -7.70 29.29
N GLN A 101 -1.14 -8.06 30.00
CA GLN A 101 0.09 -8.58 29.39
C GLN A 101 -0.13 -9.92 28.69
N GLU A 102 -0.87 -10.83 29.32
CA GLU A 102 -1.20 -12.13 28.74
C GLU A 102 -2.05 -11.97 27.47
N LEU A 103 -3.06 -11.11 27.53
CA LEU A 103 -3.89 -10.78 26.37
C LEU A 103 -3.05 -10.18 25.23
N ALA A 104 -2.16 -9.24 25.51
CA ALA A 104 -1.27 -8.66 24.51
C ALA A 104 -0.35 -9.71 23.87
N LYS A 105 0.20 -10.65 24.67
CA LYS A 105 1.02 -11.76 24.17
C LYS A 105 0.24 -12.70 23.26
N ASN A 106 -1.00 -13.01 23.63
CA ASN A 106 -1.91 -13.84 22.83
C ASN A 106 -2.27 -13.17 21.51
N VAL A 107 -2.54 -11.87 21.53
CA VAL A 107 -2.78 -11.08 20.31
C VAL A 107 -1.55 -11.08 19.40
N GLN A 108 -0.37 -10.80 19.95
CA GLN A 108 0.84 -10.70 19.14
C GLN A 108 1.23 -12.03 18.47
N SER A 109 1.03 -13.16 19.17
CA SER A 109 1.29 -14.50 18.63
C SER A 109 0.20 -14.98 17.67
N GLY A 110 -1.04 -14.52 17.82
CA GLY A 110 -2.20 -15.01 17.05
C GLY A 110 -2.64 -14.15 15.86
N LYS A 111 -2.43 -12.83 15.89
CA LYS A 111 -3.03 -11.88 14.92
C LYS A 111 -2.69 -12.19 13.46
N ALA A 112 -1.45 -12.58 13.19
CA ALA A 112 -1.02 -12.93 11.83
C ALA A 112 -1.71 -14.19 11.28
N LYS A 113 -1.89 -15.21 12.12
CA LYS A 113 -2.61 -16.44 11.75
C LYS A 113 -4.09 -16.13 11.49
N ARG A 114 -4.72 -15.38 12.40
CA ARG A 114 -6.13 -15.01 12.28
C ARG A 114 -6.40 -14.14 11.06
N ALA A 115 -5.51 -13.21 10.74
CA ALA A 115 -5.61 -12.39 9.54
C ALA A 115 -5.58 -13.23 8.27
N LYS A 116 -4.66 -14.20 8.16
CA LYS A 116 -4.59 -15.13 7.03
C LYS A 116 -5.89 -15.95 6.87
N GLU A 117 -6.44 -16.46 7.97
CA GLU A 117 -7.70 -17.22 7.94
C GLU A 117 -8.86 -16.36 7.45
N LEU A 118 -8.99 -15.11 7.92
CA LEU A 118 -10.06 -14.19 7.49
C LEU A 118 -9.95 -13.83 6.01
N LEU A 119 -8.74 -13.60 5.49
CA LEU A 119 -8.54 -13.36 4.06
C LEU A 119 -8.91 -14.59 3.23
N ALA A 120 -8.50 -15.78 3.66
CA ALA A 120 -8.86 -17.03 2.98
C ALA A 120 -10.37 -17.30 2.98
N GLN A 121 -11.08 -16.88 4.02
CA GLN A 121 -12.55 -17.00 4.08
C GLN A 121 -13.25 -16.06 3.10
N ARG A 122 -12.75 -14.82 2.93
CA ARG A 122 -13.36 -13.85 1.99
C ARG A 122 -13.16 -14.26 0.53
N LEU A 123 -11.98 -14.75 0.16
CA LEU A 123 -11.73 -15.24 -1.20
C LEU A 123 -12.71 -16.36 -1.58
N LYS A 124 -13.00 -17.29 -0.65
CA LYS A 124 -14.00 -18.35 -0.86
C LYS A 124 -15.44 -17.86 -0.98
N GLN A 125 -15.75 -16.66 -0.47
CA GLN A 125 -17.07 -16.06 -0.56
C GLN A 125 -17.27 -15.27 -1.85
N GLU A 126 -16.20 -14.70 -2.42
CA GLU A 126 -16.24 -14.00 -3.70
C GLU A 126 -16.37 -14.95 -4.90
N ASP A 127 -15.93 -16.20 -4.77
CA ASP A 127 -16.04 -17.25 -5.80
C ASP A 127 -17.43 -17.94 -5.86
N ARG A 128 -18.42 -17.49 -5.08
CA ARG A 128 -19.74 -18.12 -4.96
C ARG A 128 -20.89 -17.19 -5.38
#